data_AF-A0A1G0YXV8-F1
#
_entry.id   AF-A0A1G0YXV8-F1
#
_cell.length_a   1.000
_cell.length_b   1.000
_cell.length_c   1.000
_cell.angle_alpha   90.00
_cell.angle_beta   90.00
_cell.angle_gamma   90.00
#
_symmetry.space_group_name_H-M   'P 1'
#
loop_
_entity.id
_entity.type
_entity.pdbx_description
1 polymer ?
#
loop_
_entity_poly.entity_id
_entity_poly.type
_entity_poly.pdbx_seq_one_letter_code
_entity_poly.pdbx_strand_id
1 'polypeptide(L)'
;MKLPVLEDYAFLSDLNSGEFFIIQRSGEIWRQDGSERWSVPSRKFENAFCNWKEILGDNCRWSWLKGWLPVLQIKNETEKQIRLLAKNDSLWIENENLVTAYPEKIKIPPAQFEEEIRKIDMFWNAWFSKGWMPPEIHPYIDSAWKSSFVQSRMAYSAKHPHYGAAYYGKCEHDGFPPTTLSMVSALLDYGHITYAQEILSYFLERYMLPDGNLDYYGTSVSELGGLLILCARMPYYEGGNDWLKDHLSYLTPLFHNLLRKRNPVSSQLVNGLIIGSPEADQRKDCGAFFHNNAFAWRAFEEWSKAMGKLGLREAELEALRNARELKRDMDAAIQSKRNSQGLIPSRVDKEENFKSFTESREAAYANYRYYPEMLETGMLSTDDAYAIIKAREEMNGELCGMTYLGYADREYHFDNWTLASYARGLLELNDRKRFMNAFFSHALYHQTQDTFTAYEQVTEKGNPRRAYADWCVPSQLVLPKMLAWSFNYIKWNGETVQWNGPDKNELNQYMPF
;
A
#
# COMPACT_ATOMS: atom_id res chain seq x y z
N MET A 1 2.13 -19.86 -15.30
CA MET A 1 2.81 -18.77 -16.04
C MET A 1 4.07 -18.42 -15.27
N LYS A 2 5.21 -18.18 -15.94
CA LYS A 2 6.47 -17.74 -15.31
C LYS A 2 6.84 -16.40 -15.93
N LEU A 3 6.75 -15.30 -15.17
CA LEU A 3 7.26 -14.01 -15.61
C LEU A 3 8.78 -13.94 -15.37
N PRO A 4 9.55 -13.18 -16.18
CA PRO A 4 10.96 -12.95 -15.90
C PRO A 4 11.17 -12.31 -14.53
N VAL A 5 12.37 -12.47 -13.97
CA VAL A 5 12.70 -11.90 -12.66
C VAL A 5 12.58 -10.37 -12.69
N LEU A 6 12.10 -9.81 -11.58
CA LEU A 6 12.08 -8.37 -11.37
C LEU A 6 13.36 -7.97 -10.65
N GLU A 7 14.10 -7.07 -11.27
CA GLU A 7 15.37 -6.58 -10.75
C GLU A 7 15.42 -5.08 -10.99
N ASP A 8 15.69 -4.26 -9.97
CA ASP A 8 15.96 -2.84 -10.22
C ASP A 8 16.95 -2.30 -9.18
N TYR A 9 16.49 -1.58 -8.16
CA TYR A 9 17.30 -1.07 -7.06
C TYR A 9 16.80 -1.57 -5.70
N ALA A 10 17.69 -1.64 -4.72
CA ALA A 10 17.30 -1.67 -3.32
C ALA A 10 17.52 -0.30 -2.69
N PHE A 11 16.90 -0.03 -1.55
CA PHE A 11 17.18 1.16 -0.77
C PHE A 11 17.49 0.80 0.68
N LEU A 12 18.24 1.66 1.36
CA LEU A 12 18.56 1.58 2.78
C LEU A 12 18.32 2.94 3.43
N SER A 13 17.85 2.93 4.68
CA SER A 13 17.61 4.11 5.51
C SER A 13 17.72 3.72 6.99
N ASP A 14 18.12 4.66 7.85
CA ASP A 14 18.03 4.48 9.30
C ASP A 14 16.64 4.89 9.76
N LEU A 15 16.06 4.16 10.73
CA LEU A 15 14.71 4.42 11.26
C LEU A 15 14.47 5.86 11.77
N ASN A 16 15.53 6.64 11.96
CA ASN A 16 15.45 7.99 12.54
C ASN A 16 15.99 9.11 11.64
N SER A 17 16.68 8.82 10.53
CA SER A 17 17.38 9.87 9.78
C SER A 17 16.58 10.50 8.65
N GLY A 18 15.63 9.76 8.06
CA GLY A 18 14.95 10.18 6.83
C GLY A 18 15.84 10.17 5.60
N GLU A 19 17.05 9.64 5.72
CA GLU A 19 18.05 9.60 4.66
C GLU A 19 17.94 8.28 3.90
N PHE A 20 17.72 8.38 2.59
CA PHE A 20 17.61 7.22 1.72
C PHE A 20 18.88 7.04 0.89
N PHE A 21 19.45 5.84 0.94
CA PHE A 21 20.51 5.41 0.06
C PHE A 21 19.93 4.46 -0.98
N ILE A 22 20.10 4.78 -2.25
CA ILE A 22 19.66 3.94 -3.36
C ILE A 22 20.86 3.16 -3.87
N ILE A 23 20.69 1.84 -3.97
CA ILE A 23 21.71 0.91 -4.44
C ILE A 23 21.18 0.29 -5.74
N GLN A 24 21.79 0.65 -6.86
CA GLN A 24 21.37 0.14 -8.16
C GLN A 24 22.10 -1.13 -8.56
N ARG A 25 21.42 -1.99 -9.32
CA ARG A 25 22.05 -3.13 -9.99
C ARG A 25 23.05 -2.75 -11.08
N SER A 26 23.02 -1.52 -11.57
CA SER A 26 24.05 -0.99 -12.48
C SER A 26 25.42 -0.90 -11.82
N GLY A 27 25.49 -0.85 -10.49
CA GLY A 27 26.73 -0.66 -9.72
C GLY A 27 26.69 0.57 -8.83
N GLU A 28 25.93 1.59 -9.23
CA GLU A 28 25.96 2.91 -8.60
C GLU A 28 25.22 2.94 -7.27
N ILE A 29 25.76 3.70 -6.32
CA ILE A 29 25.16 3.99 -5.03
C ILE A 29 25.14 5.50 -4.82
N TRP A 30 23.99 6.04 -4.42
CA TRP A 30 23.84 7.43 -4.07
C TRP A 30 22.95 7.64 -2.85
N ARG A 31 23.05 8.84 -2.30
CA ARG A 31 22.17 9.39 -1.29
C ARG A 31 21.10 10.20 -2.01
N GLN A 32 19.84 9.97 -1.68
CA GLN A 32 18.73 10.74 -2.20
C GLN A 32 18.78 12.16 -1.62
N ASP A 33 18.80 13.17 -2.49
CA ASP A 33 18.62 14.56 -2.08
C ASP A 33 17.11 14.84 -1.95
N GLY A 34 16.68 15.45 -0.85
CA GLY A 34 15.29 15.81 -0.58
C GLY A 34 14.73 16.91 -1.49
N SER A 35 15.57 17.54 -2.33
CA SER A 35 15.21 18.79 -3.03
C SER A 35 14.94 18.67 -4.54
N GLU A 36 15.27 17.56 -5.22
CA GLU A 36 15.24 17.51 -6.69
C GLU A 36 13.96 16.93 -7.32
N ARG A 37 13.44 17.57 -8.38
CA ARG A 37 12.33 17.07 -9.21
C ARG A 37 12.85 16.02 -10.18
N TRP A 38 12.32 14.80 -10.13
CA TRP A 38 12.75 13.68 -10.99
C TRP A 38 11.61 13.33 -11.93
N SER A 39 11.90 13.14 -13.21
CA SER A 39 11.02 12.44 -14.14
C SER A 39 11.67 11.10 -14.50
N VAL A 40 10.89 10.02 -14.40
CA VAL A 40 11.29 8.67 -14.83
C VAL A 40 11.30 8.70 -16.36
N PRO A 41 12.46 8.95 -17.02
CA PRO A 41 13.29 7.84 -17.51
C PRO A 41 14.81 8.10 -17.60
N SER A 42 15.34 9.27 -17.22
CA SER A 42 16.80 9.51 -17.26
C SER A 42 17.43 9.36 -15.87
N ARG A 43 17.51 8.11 -15.40
CA ARG A 43 18.25 7.71 -14.19
C ARG A 43 19.79 7.82 -14.40
N LYS A 44 20.27 8.94 -14.94
CA LYS A 44 21.71 9.30 -14.93
C LYS A 44 21.94 10.19 -13.73
N PHE A 45 22.63 9.66 -12.73
CA PHE A 45 22.86 10.36 -11.46
C PHE A 45 24.28 10.90 -11.42
N GLU A 46 24.42 12.22 -11.41
CA GLU A 46 25.74 12.87 -11.49
C GLU A 46 26.57 12.75 -10.19
N ASN A 47 25.98 12.21 -9.11
CA ASN A 47 26.53 12.24 -7.75
C ASN A 47 26.64 10.87 -7.05
N ALA A 48 26.82 9.76 -7.80
CA ALA A 48 27.10 8.47 -7.17
C ALA A 48 28.42 8.53 -6.38
N PHE A 49 28.40 8.20 -5.08
CA PHE A 49 29.59 8.28 -4.23
C PHE A 49 30.38 6.97 -4.15
N CYS A 50 29.80 5.87 -4.64
CA CYS A 50 30.41 4.55 -4.67
C CYS A 50 29.84 3.74 -5.86
N ASN A 51 30.69 2.90 -6.47
CA ASN A 51 30.27 1.90 -7.44
C ASN A 51 30.68 0.51 -6.93
N TRP A 52 29.71 -0.31 -6.50
CA TRP A 52 30.01 -1.62 -5.91
C TRP A 52 30.55 -2.64 -6.92
N LYS A 53 30.30 -2.45 -8.22
CA LYS A 53 30.84 -3.34 -9.27
C LYS A 53 32.35 -3.20 -9.43
N GLU A 54 32.92 -2.05 -9.08
CA GLU A 54 34.38 -1.90 -9.03
C GLU A 54 35.02 -2.81 -7.97
N ILE A 55 34.23 -3.24 -6.98
CA ILE A 55 34.67 -4.12 -5.89
C ILE A 55 34.43 -5.60 -6.23
N LEU A 56 33.24 -5.91 -6.76
CA LEU A 56 32.76 -7.29 -6.91
C LEU A 56 32.72 -7.82 -8.35
N GLY A 57 32.75 -6.93 -9.35
CA GLY A 57 32.49 -7.26 -10.76
C GLY A 57 31.00 -7.35 -11.09
N ASP A 58 30.70 -7.95 -12.24
CA ASP A 58 29.34 -8.26 -12.68
C ASP A 58 28.80 -9.56 -12.04
N ASN A 59 27.56 -9.93 -12.38
CA ASN A 59 26.90 -11.18 -11.95
C ASN A 59 26.91 -11.38 -10.43
N CYS A 60 26.30 -10.44 -9.70
CA CYS A 60 26.17 -10.54 -8.25
C CYS A 60 24.75 -10.91 -7.83
N ARG A 61 24.66 -11.78 -6.81
CA ARG A 61 23.42 -12.08 -6.08
C ARG A 61 23.23 -11.11 -4.92
N TRP A 62 22.00 -10.67 -4.71
CA TRP A 62 21.62 -9.78 -3.63
C TRP A 62 20.84 -10.58 -2.59
N SER A 63 20.82 -10.12 -1.35
CA SER A 63 19.94 -10.63 -0.29
C SER A 63 19.99 -9.71 0.90
N TRP A 64 18.89 -9.65 1.66
CA TRP A 64 18.96 -9.13 3.02
C TRP A 64 19.65 -10.14 3.94
N LEU A 65 20.45 -9.67 4.89
CA LEU A 65 20.99 -10.52 5.94
C LEU A 65 19.82 -11.21 6.68
N LYS A 66 19.89 -12.54 6.86
CA LYS A 66 18.79 -13.37 7.39
C LYS A 66 17.47 -13.30 6.59
N GLY A 67 17.49 -12.80 5.35
CA GLY A 67 16.31 -12.68 4.47
C GLY A 67 15.46 -11.43 4.70
N TRP A 68 15.66 -10.68 5.78
CA TRP A 68 14.83 -9.50 6.09
C TRP A 68 15.54 -8.39 6.88
N LEU A 69 16.69 -8.66 7.52
CA LEU A 69 17.40 -7.65 8.29
C LEU A 69 17.95 -6.57 7.34
N PRO A 70 17.85 -5.26 7.65
CA PRO A 70 18.19 -4.19 6.72
C PRO A 70 19.71 -3.97 6.60
N VAL A 71 20.41 -5.04 6.23
CA VAL A 71 21.81 -5.10 5.87
C VAL A 71 21.85 -5.81 4.52
N LEU A 72 22.10 -5.05 3.46
CA LEU A 72 22.13 -5.61 2.12
C LEU A 72 23.45 -6.37 1.93
N GLN A 73 23.38 -7.64 1.52
CA GLN A 73 24.52 -8.44 1.12
C GLN A 73 24.54 -8.57 -0.40
N ILE A 74 25.64 -8.18 -1.01
CA ILE A 74 25.90 -8.39 -2.44
C ILE A 74 27.09 -9.35 -2.56
N LYS A 75 26.91 -10.47 -3.25
CA LYS A 75 27.95 -11.50 -3.42
C LYS A 75 28.18 -11.82 -4.89
N ASN A 76 29.42 -11.98 -5.31
CA ASN A 76 29.73 -12.46 -6.66
C ASN A 76 29.81 -14.00 -6.71
N GLU A 77 30.08 -14.54 -7.90
CA GLU A 77 30.21 -15.99 -8.15
C GLU A 77 31.36 -16.65 -7.36
N THR A 78 32.36 -15.87 -6.93
CA THR A 78 33.51 -16.35 -6.12
C THR A 78 33.29 -16.24 -4.61
N GLU A 79 32.07 -15.92 -4.18
CA GLU A 79 31.70 -15.70 -2.76
C GLU A 79 32.36 -14.47 -2.11
N LYS A 80 33.03 -13.61 -2.89
CA LYS A 80 33.42 -12.27 -2.43
C LYS A 80 32.15 -11.47 -2.20
N GLN A 81 32.11 -10.72 -1.09
CA GLN A 81 30.90 -10.00 -0.69
C GLN A 81 31.20 -8.59 -0.20
N ILE A 82 30.18 -7.73 -0.30
CA ILE A 82 30.07 -6.52 0.49
C ILE A 82 28.78 -6.56 1.33
N ARG A 83 28.81 -5.86 2.47
CA ARG A 83 27.63 -5.64 3.33
C ARG A 83 27.38 -4.14 3.46
N LEU A 84 26.15 -3.71 3.26
CA LEU A 84 25.75 -2.30 3.31
C LEU A 84 24.73 -2.10 4.43
N LEU A 85 24.97 -1.10 5.27
CA LEU A 85 24.10 -0.72 6.38
C LEU A 85 23.95 0.81 6.42
N ALA A 86 22.72 1.32 6.38
CA ALA A 86 22.46 2.73 6.66
C ALA A 86 22.48 2.97 8.17
N LYS A 87 23.21 4.01 8.59
CA LYS A 87 23.26 4.44 9.99
C LYS A 87 23.30 5.96 10.04
N ASN A 88 22.30 6.54 10.68
CA ASN A 88 22.10 7.99 10.70
C ASN A 88 22.08 8.54 9.26
N ASP A 89 22.97 9.50 8.96
CA ASP A 89 23.15 10.18 7.69
C ASP A 89 24.25 9.57 6.81
N SER A 90 24.76 8.38 7.16
CA SER A 90 25.81 7.69 6.41
C SER A 90 25.41 6.27 5.98
N LEU A 91 26.04 5.81 4.89
CA LEU A 91 26.00 4.42 4.46
C LEU A 91 27.32 3.74 4.77
N TRP A 92 27.29 2.73 5.63
CA TRP A 92 28.47 1.93 5.97
C TRP A 92 28.57 0.76 4.98
N ILE A 93 29.70 0.67 4.29
CA ILE A 93 30.01 -0.41 3.35
C ILE A 93 31.19 -1.18 3.90
N GLU A 94 30.97 -2.45 4.19
CA GLU A 94 32.02 -3.41 4.50
C GLU A 94 32.43 -4.16 3.24
N ASN A 95 33.75 -4.21 3.00
CA ASN A 95 34.39 -5.07 2.02
C ASN A 95 35.56 -5.80 2.70
N GLU A 96 35.48 -7.12 2.79
CA GLU A 96 36.42 -7.97 3.52
C GLU A 96 36.56 -7.53 4.99
N ASN A 97 37.68 -6.90 5.38
CA ASN A 97 37.93 -6.43 6.75
C ASN A 97 37.99 -4.89 6.86
N LEU A 98 37.51 -4.19 5.83
CA LEU A 98 37.47 -2.73 5.80
C LEU A 98 36.02 -2.26 5.77
N VAL A 99 35.65 -1.41 6.73
CA VAL A 99 34.35 -0.72 6.76
C VAL A 99 34.57 0.77 6.51
N THR A 100 33.84 1.32 5.56
CA THR A 100 33.88 2.75 5.21
C THR A 100 32.48 3.34 5.26
N ALA A 101 32.32 4.45 5.98
CA ALA A 101 31.10 5.25 6.01
C ALA A 101 31.14 6.32 4.89
N TYR A 102 30.10 6.36 4.07
CA TYR A 102 29.91 7.31 2.98
C TYR A 102 28.80 8.31 3.29
N PRO A 103 28.84 9.53 2.72
CA PRO A 103 29.76 10.00 1.68
C PRO A 103 31.14 10.46 2.16
N GLU A 104 31.36 10.65 3.46
CA GLU A 104 32.57 11.26 4.04
C GLU A 104 33.83 10.37 3.94
N LYS A 105 33.66 9.09 3.58
CA LYS A 105 34.73 8.07 3.47
C LYS A 105 35.50 7.86 4.77
N ILE A 106 34.78 7.86 5.90
CA ILE A 106 35.35 7.64 7.23
C ILE A 106 35.55 6.15 7.48
N LYS A 107 36.73 5.74 7.95
CA LYS A 107 36.99 4.35 8.33
C LYS A 107 36.26 4.02 9.64
N ILE A 108 35.47 2.95 9.62
CA ILE A 108 34.79 2.42 10.79
C ILE A 108 35.51 1.14 11.24
N PRO A 109 35.77 0.94 12.55
CA PRO A 109 36.27 -0.34 13.05
C PRO A 109 35.31 -1.49 12.69
N PRO A 110 35.78 -2.63 12.15
CA PRO A 110 34.90 -3.77 11.81
C PRO A 110 34.07 -4.28 13.00
N ALA A 111 34.64 -4.28 14.20
CA ALA A 111 33.91 -4.65 15.42
C ALA A 111 32.72 -3.72 15.72
N GLN A 112 32.81 -2.43 15.35
CA GLN A 112 31.70 -1.49 15.50
C GLN A 112 30.59 -1.78 14.48
N PHE A 113 30.93 -2.15 13.25
CA PHE A 113 29.95 -2.54 12.23
C PHE A 113 29.15 -3.78 12.67
N GLU A 114 29.83 -4.82 13.16
CA GLU A 114 29.17 -6.03 13.68
C GLU A 114 28.30 -5.74 14.91
N GLU A 115 28.75 -4.86 15.80
CA GLU A 115 27.97 -4.46 16.97
C GLU A 115 26.69 -3.71 16.56
N GLU A 116 26.72 -2.85 15.54
CA GLU A 116 25.51 -2.22 15.01
C GLU A 116 24.56 -3.22 14.35
N ILE A 117 25.08 -4.19 13.58
CA ILE A 117 24.26 -5.28 13.03
C ILE A 117 23.55 -6.04 14.17
N ARG A 118 24.28 -6.37 15.25
CA ARG A 118 23.72 -7.07 16.41
C ARG A 118 22.61 -6.25 17.10
N LYS A 119 22.79 -4.93 17.24
CA LYS A 119 21.77 -4.04 17.82
C LYS A 119 20.50 -4.01 16.96
N ILE A 120 20.64 -3.90 15.65
CA ILE A 120 19.52 -3.87 14.70
C ILE A 120 18.79 -5.21 14.70
N ASP A 121 19.52 -6.32 14.74
CA ASP A 121 18.96 -7.66 14.86
C ASP A 121 18.16 -7.84 16.16
N MET A 122 18.72 -7.43 17.30
CA MET A 122 18.00 -7.45 18.58
C MET A 122 16.75 -6.59 18.55
N PHE A 123 16.84 -5.38 17.99
CA PHE A 123 15.71 -4.46 17.87
C PHE A 123 14.56 -5.10 17.08
N TRP A 124 14.84 -5.64 15.89
CA TRP A 124 13.79 -6.18 15.03
C TRP A 124 13.20 -7.47 15.57
N ASN A 125 14.00 -8.38 16.11
CA ASN A 125 13.46 -9.58 16.77
C ASN A 125 12.56 -9.22 17.95
N ALA A 126 12.99 -8.26 18.78
CA ALA A 126 12.16 -7.75 19.87
C ALA A 126 10.88 -7.09 19.35
N TRP A 127 10.95 -6.32 18.25
CA TRP A 127 9.79 -5.69 17.64
C TRP A 127 8.78 -6.72 17.15
N PHE A 128 9.20 -7.69 16.32
CA PHE A 128 8.31 -8.75 15.82
C PHE A 128 7.69 -9.57 16.96
N SER A 129 8.46 -9.86 18.01
CA SER A 129 7.96 -10.64 19.17
C SER A 129 6.85 -9.96 19.97
N LYS A 130 6.64 -8.64 19.81
CA LYS A 130 5.57 -7.88 20.49
C LYS A 130 4.23 -7.96 19.75
N GLY A 131 4.23 -8.40 18.49
CA GLY A 131 3.05 -8.51 17.66
C GLY A 131 2.58 -9.95 17.49
N TRP A 132 1.53 -10.12 16.69
CA TRP A 132 1.17 -11.41 16.14
C TRP A 132 2.21 -11.85 15.11
N MET A 133 2.58 -13.13 15.15
CA MET A 133 3.43 -13.76 14.16
C MET A 133 2.64 -14.85 13.44
N PRO A 134 2.72 -14.92 12.09
CA PRO A 134 2.16 -16.03 11.35
C PRO A 134 2.67 -17.38 11.91
N PRO A 135 1.78 -18.39 12.04
CA PRO A 135 2.18 -19.77 12.27
C PRO A 135 3.12 -20.31 11.18
N GLU A 136 3.43 -21.60 11.23
CA GLU A 136 4.43 -22.24 10.36
C GLU A 136 4.15 -22.05 8.86
N ILE A 137 4.85 -21.10 8.21
CA ILE A 137 4.73 -20.78 6.77
C ILE A 137 6.03 -21.09 6.01
N HIS A 138 5.99 -20.98 4.68
CA HIS A 138 7.17 -21.17 3.84
C HIS A 138 8.25 -20.11 4.14
N PRO A 139 9.56 -20.47 4.24
CA PRO A 139 10.64 -19.52 4.60
C PRO A 139 10.75 -18.28 3.69
N TYR A 140 10.45 -18.45 2.39
CA TYR A 140 10.36 -17.34 1.44
C TYR A 140 9.31 -16.30 1.86
N ILE A 141 8.10 -16.76 2.22
CA ILE A 141 7.02 -15.88 2.66
C ILE A 141 7.38 -15.27 4.02
N ASP A 142 8.01 -16.04 4.93
CA ASP A 142 8.49 -15.53 6.21
C ASP A 142 9.47 -14.36 6.05
N SER A 143 10.42 -14.49 5.11
CA SER A 143 11.35 -13.42 4.77
C SER A 143 10.64 -12.22 4.13
N ALA A 144 9.71 -12.49 3.21
CA ALA A 144 9.00 -11.46 2.46
C ALA A 144 8.15 -10.55 3.36
N TRP A 145 7.32 -11.11 4.26
CA TRP A 145 6.46 -10.28 5.12
C TRP A 145 7.27 -9.47 6.15
N LYS A 146 8.35 -10.05 6.70
CA LYS A 146 9.27 -9.35 7.60
C LYS A 146 9.99 -8.22 6.88
N SER A 147 10.52 -8.51 5.69
CA SER A 147 11.20 -7.52 4.85
C SER A 147 10.25 -6.39 4.47
N SER A 148 8.96 -6.66 4.22
CA SER A 148 7.95 -5.63 4.01
C SER A 148 7.84 -4.67 5.18
N PHE A 149 7.69 -5.14 6.42
CA PHE A 149 7.63 -4.25 7.57
C PHE A 149 8.92 -3.47 7.80
N VAL A 150 10.07 -4.12 7.61
CA VAL A 150 11.38 -3.49 7.75
C VAL A 150 11.52 -2.32 6.76
N GLN A 151 11.33 -2.58 5.46
CA GLN A 151 11.42 -1.57 4.41
C GLN A 151 10.38 -0.46 4.60
N SER A 152 9.11 -0.80 4.89
CA SER A 152 8.07 0.20 5.08
C SER A 152 8.32 1.10 6.28
N ARG A 153 8.91 0.61 7.38
CA ARG A 153 9.25 1.44 8.53
C ARG A 153 10.53 2.24 8.33
N MET A 154 11.47 1.77 7.51
CA MET A 154 12.65 2.55 7.13
C MET A 154 12.32 3.76 6.26
N ALA A 155 11.14 3.76 5.63
CA ALA A 155 10.59 4.93 4.95
C ALA A 155 9.91 5.93 5.89
N TYR A 156 9.93 5.70 7.21
CA TYR A 156 9.46 6.68 8.17
C TYR A 156 10.64 7.35 8.84
N SER A 157 10.54 8.66 9.05
CA SER A 157 11.43 9.41 9.91
C SER A 157 10.79 9.50 11.30
N ALA A 158 11.10 8.51 12.14
CA ALA A 158 10.34 8.23 13.36
C ALA A 158 8.84 8.00 13.09
N LYS A 159 7.98 8.99 13.32
CA LYS A 159 6.53 8.91 13.06
C LYS A 159 6.10 9.58 11.75
N HIS A 160 7.00 10.35 11.15
CA HIS A 160 6.74 11.07 9.91
C HIS A 160 6.71 10.09 8.73
N PRO A 161 5.61 10.01 7.97
CA PRO A 161 5.52 9.12 6.82
C PRO A 161 6.25 9.71 5.61
N HIS A 162 7.03 8.89 4.90
CA HIS A 162 7.34 9.12 3.50
C HIS A 162 6.59 8.12 2.65
N TYR A 163 6.05 8.56 1.50
CA TYR A 163 5.28 7.68 0.62
C TYR A 163 6.14 6.52 0.09
N GLY A 164 7.40 6.82 -0.24
CA GLY A 164 8.30 5.88 -0.85
C GLY A 164 9.76 6.31 -0.80
N ALA A 165 10.54 5.80 -1.75
CA ALA A 165 11.93 6.16 -1.96
C ALA A 165 12.10 6.78 -3.36
N ALA A 166 13.28 7.34 -3.65
CA ALA A 166 13.59 8.07 -4.87
C ALA A 166 12.57 9.19 -5.14
N TYR A 167 11.82 9.17 -6.26
CA TYR A 167 10.83 10.20 -6.55
C TYR A 167 9.77 10.31 -5.46
N TYR A 168 9.35 9.18 -4.89
CA TYR A 168 8.32 9.11 -3.86
C TYR A 168 8.80 9.40 -2.44
N GLY A 169 10.10 9.60 -2.23
CA GLY A 169 10.64 10.02 -0.93
C GLY A 169 10.65 11.54 -0.73
N LYS A 170 9.97 12.31 -1.59
CA LYS A 170 9.86 13.77 -1.47
C LYS A 170 8.74 14.17 -0.55
N CYS A 171 8.94 15.32 0.10
CA CYS A 171 8.00 15.83 1.08
C CYS A 171 6.60 16.17 0.53
N GLU A 172 6.47 16.40 -0.78
CA GLU A 172 5.16 16.63 -1.42
C GLU A 172 4.25 15.39 -1.40
N HIS A 173 4.82 14.20 -1.12
CA HIS A 173 4.08 12.95 -1.02
C HIS A 173 3.83 12.50 0.44
N ASP A 174 4.42 13.15 1.45
CA ASP A 174 4.33 12.72 2.85
C ASP A 174 2.89 12.79 3.39
N GLY A 175 2.09 13.76 2.92
CA GLY A 175 0.67 13.89 3.26
C GLY A 175 -0.25 12.89 2.56
N PHE A 176 0.27 11.98 1.73
CA PHE A 176 -0.55 11.08 0.92
C PHE A 176 -1.21 9.99 1.79
N PRO A 177 -2.56 9.94 1.88
CA PRO A 177 -3.25 9.10 2.86
C PRO A 177 -3.01 7.59 2.73
N PRO A 178 -2.91 6.99 1.52
CA PRO A 178 -2.66 5.56 1.36
C PRO A 178 -1.44 5.02 2.10
N THR A 179 -0.39 5.84 2.29
CA THR A 179 0.79 5.50 3.10
C THR A 179 0.38 5.14 4.52
N THR A 180 -0.30 6.07 5.20
CA THR A 180 -0.77 5.92 6.59
C THR A 180 -1.83 4.84 6.69
N LEU A 181 -2.80 4.79 5.76
CA LEU A 181 -3.85 3.77 5.75
C LEU A 181 -3.27 2.35 5.67
N SER A 182 -2.28 2.15 4.81
CA SER A 182 -1.63 0.84 4.63
C SER A 182 -0.78 0.47 5.84
N MET A 183 0.06 1.38 6.33
CA MET A 183 0.91 1.16 7.50
C MET A 183 0.09 0.85 8.74
N VAL A 184 -0.85 1.71 9.10
CA VAL A 184 -1.65 1.56 10.33
C VAL A 184 -2.53 0.31 10.25
N SER A 185 -3.16 0.01 9.10
CA SER A 185 -3.92 -1.24 8.97
C SER A 185 -3.03 -2.46 9.17
N ALA A 186 -1.84 -2.51 8.56
CA ALA A 186 -0.92 -3.63 8.72
C ALA A 186 -0.44 -3.77 10.18
N LEU A 187 -0.14 -2.66 10.86
CA LEU A 187 0.26 -2.68 12.27
C LEU A 187 -0.85 -3.23 13.17
N LEU A 188 -2.11 -2.83 12.94
CA LEU A 188 -3.26 -3.37 13.68
C LEU A 188 -3.46 -4.87 13.42
N ASP A 189 -3.33 -5.29 12.16
CA ASP A 189 -3.50 -6.70 11.76
C ASP A 189 -2.39 -7.60 12.38
N TYR A 190 -1.22 -7.02 12.70
CA TYR A 190 -0.12 -7.70 13.41
C TYR A 190 -0.04 -7.34 14.90
N GLY A 191 -1.06 -6.71 15.48
CA GLY A 191 -1.13 -6.45 16.93
C GLY A 191 -0.17 -5.38 17.47
N HIS A 192 0.45 -4.57 16.62
CA HIS A 192 1.28 -3.42 17.02
C HIS A 192 0.43 -2.18 17.35
N ILE A 193 -0.53 -2.34 18.26
CA ILE A 193 -1.62 -1.38 18.51
C ILE A 193 -1.11 0.00 18.93
N THR A 194 -0.22 0.07 19.92
CA THR A 194 0.31 1.35 20.42
C THR A 194 1.03 2.13 19.32
N TYR A 195 1.85 1.45 18.51
CA TYR A 195 2.56 2.10 17.41
C TYR A 195 1.61 2.54 16.29
N ALA A 196 0.57 1.75 16.00
CA ALA A 196 -0.48 2.12 15.05
C ALA A 196 -1.21 3.41 15.49
N GLN A 197 -1.56 3.52 16.77
CA GLN A 197 -2.18 4.71 17.36
C GLN A 197 -1.26 5.92 17.28
N GLU A 198 0.03 5.77 17.58
CA GLU A 198 1.01 6.87 17.51
C GLU A 198 1.19 7.42 16.09
N ILE A 199 1.29 6.54 15.09
CA ILE A 199 1.41 6.95 13.67
C ILE A 199 0.14 7.66 13.21
N LEU A 200 -1.03 7.14 13.58
CA LEU A 200 -2.29 7.74 13.19
C LEU A 200 -2.53 9.10 13.88
N SER A 201 -2.21 9.23 15.18
CA SER A 201 -2.23 10.51 15.90
C SER A 201 -1.36 11.55 15.22
N TYR A 202 -0.10 11.21 14.94
CA TYR A 202 0.82 12.09 14.25
C TYR A 202 0.26 12.56 12.90
N PHE A 203 -0.31 11.64 12.12
CA PHE A 203 -0.87 11.98 10.80
C PHE A 203 -2.05 12.95 10.92
N LEU A 204 -2.98 12.71 11.86
CA LEU A 204 -4.12 13.60 12.09
C LEU A 204 -3.66 14.97 12.57
N GLU A 205 -2.74 15.05 13.52
CA GLU A 205 -2.23 16.31 14.05
C GLU A 205 -1.48 17.12 12.99
N ARG A 206 -0.74 16.45 12.10
CA ARG A 206 0.12 17.12 11.11
C ARG A 206 -0.60 17.49 9.82
N TYR A 207 -1.50 16.64 9.33
CA TYR A 207 -2.06 16.77 7.98
C TYR A 207 -3.57 17.01 7.96
N MET A 208 -4.30 16.86 9.08
CA MET A 208 -5.72 17.21 9.11
C MET A 208 -5.91 18.72 9.22
N LEU A 209 -6.63 19.30 8.26
CA LEU A 209 -7.03 20.69 8.27
C LEU A 209 -8.27 20.89 9.17
N PRO A 210 -8.50 22.11 9.70
CA PRO A 210 -9.64 22.37 10.58
C PRO A 210 -11.02 22.09 9.97
N ASP A 211 -11.13 22.07 8.64
CA ASP A 211 -12.38 21.76 7.93
C ASP A 211 -12.59 20.25 7.70
N GLY A 212 -11.69 19.40 8.20
CA GLY A 212 -11.73 17.95 8.03
C GLY A 212 -11.20 17.45 6.68
N ASN A 213 -10.55 18.31 5.91
CA ASN A 213 -9.80 17.92 4.71
C ASN A 213 -8.33 17.65 5.06
N LEU A 214 -7.56 17.13 4.11
CA LEU A 214 -6.13 16.86 4.31
C LEU A 214 -5.26 17.90 3.61
N ASP A 215 -4.13 18.24 4.23
CA ASP A 215 -3.03 19.02 3.67
C ASP A 215 -2.28 18.18 2.61
N TYR A 216 -2.96 17.94 1.49
CA TYR A 216 -2.45 17.17 0.37
C TYR A 216 -3.11 17.63 -0.94
N TYR A 217 -2.34 17.67 -2.04
CA TYR A 217 -2.72 18.38 -3.26
C TYR A 217 -3.89 17.76 -4.05
N GLY A 218 -4.32 16.56 -3.71
CA GLY A 218 -5.23 15.78 -4.55
C GLY A 218 -6.12 14.78 -3.82
N THR A 219 -6.41 15.00 -2.53
CA THR A 219 -7.14 14.05 -1.67
C THR A 219 -8.45 13.58 -2.31
N SER A 220 -8.61 12.26 -2.44
CA SER A 220 -9.85 11.66 -2.93
C SER A 220 -10.90 11.55 -1.80
N VAL A 221 -12.18 11.44 -2.18
CA VAL A 221 -13.24 11.19 -1.19
C VAL A 221 -13.07 9.80 -0.56
N SER A 222 -12.64 8.80 -1.33
CA SER A 222 -12.39 7.46 -0.81
C SER A 222 -11.27 7.43 0.23
N GLU A 223 -10.23 8.26 0.08
CA GLU A 223 -9.16 8.40 1.07
C GLU A 223 -9.65 8.98 2.40
N LEU A 224 -10.50 10.02 2.36
CA LEU A 224 -11.15 10.57 3.55
C LEU A 224 -12.07 9.54 4.23
N GLY A 225 -12.86 8.81 3.44
CA GLY A 225 -13.70 7.72 3.94
C GLY A 225 -12.87 6.60 4.57
N GLY A 226 -11.81 6.16 3.91
CA GLY A 226 -10.88 5.15 4.41
C GLY A 226 -10.21 5.55 5.73
N LEU A 227 -9.83 6.82 5.87
CA LEU A 227 -9.26 7.35 7.12
C LEU A 227 -10.29 7.31 8.25
N LEU A 228 -11.53 7.71 7.99
CA LEU A 228 -12.60 7.65 9.00
C LEU A 228 -12.91 6.20 9.42
N ILE A 229 -12.97 5.27 8.45
CA ILE A 229 -13.15 3.83 8.71
C ILE A 229 -12.03 3.31 9.61
N LEU A 230 -10.77 3.63 9.29
CA LEU A 230 -9.62 3.19 10.06
C LEU A 230 -9.66 3.75 11.50
N CYS A 231 -10.00 5.02 11.67
CA CYS A 231 -10.14 5.63 13.00
C CYS A 231 -11.32 5.02 13.79
N ALA A 232 -12.45 4.75 13.12
CA ALA A 232 -13.63 4.12 13.71
C ALA A 232 -13.38 2.67 14.18
N ARG A 233 -12.32 2.02 13.68
CA ARG A 233 -11.87 0.70 14.17
C ARG A 233 -11.10 0.77 15.49
N MET A 234 -10.56 1.93 15.89
CA MET A 234 -9.72 2.04 17.09
C MET A 234 -10.40 1.56 18.37
N PRO A 235 -11.67 1.89 18.67
CA PRO A 235 -12.40 1.39 19.83
C PRO A 235 -12.39 -0.14 20.03
N TYR A 236 -12.10 -0.93 19.00
CA TYR A 236 -12.03 -2.40 19.10
C TYR A 236 -10.66 -2.91 19.54
N TYR A 237 -9.69 -2.03 19.75
CA TYR A 237 -8.34 -2.35 20.23
C TYR A 237 -8.09 -1.72 21.61
N GLU A 238 -7.07 -2.22 22.30
CA GLU A 238 -6.65 -1.71 23.61
C GLU A 238 -6.33 -0.20 23.56
N GLY A 239 -6.81 0.55 24.55
CA GLY A 239 -6.66 2.01 24.62
C GLY A 239 -7.44 2.80 23.55
N GLY A 240 -8.07 2.13 22.59
CA GLY A 240 -8.62 2.79 21.41
C GLY A 240 -9.89 3.62 21.65
N ASN A 241 -10.63 3.35 22.73
CA ASN A 241 -11.75 4.21 23.14
C ASN A 241 -11.26 5.60 23.55
N ASP A 242 -10.22 5.67 24.37
CA ASP A 242 -9.67 6.93 24.86
C ASP A 242 -8.93 7.65 23.74
N TRP A 243 -8.15 6.90 22.94
CA TRP A 243 -7.57 7.42 21.71
C TRP A 243 -8.62 8.08 20.80
N LEU A 244 -9.77 7.42 20.56
CA LEU A 244 -10.78 8.00 19.67
C LEU A 244 -11.39 9.28 20.25
N LYS A 245 -11.62 9.33 21.57
CA LYS A 245 -12.13 10.54 22.26
C LYS A 245 -11.18 11.71 22.11
N ASP A 246 -9.88 11.47 22.29
CA ASP A 246 -8.84 12.50 22.20
C ASP A 246 -8.73 13.11 20.79
N HIS A 247 -9.18 12.38 19.76
CA HIS A 247 -9.07 12.81 18.36
C HIS A 247 -10.41 13.21 17.72
N LEU A 248 -11.51 13.27 18.49
CA LEU A 248 -12.83 13.69 17.97
C LEU A 248 -12.80 15.08 17.33
N SER A 249 -11.95 15.99 17.83
CA SER A 249 -11.78 17.33 17.27
C SER A 249 -11.28 17.34 15.82
N TYR A 250 -10.61 16.29 15.37
CA TYR A 250 -10.16 16.13 13.98
C TYR A 250 -11.19 15.32 13.16
N LEU A 251 -11.78 14.29 13.77
CA LEU A 251 -12.60 13.31 13.08
C LEU A 251 -14.04 13.75 12.85
N THR A 252 -14.63 14.52 13.77
CA THR A 252 -15.97 15.09 13.58
C THR A 252 -15.99 16.08 12.40
N PRO A 253 -15.03 17.02 12.25
CA PRO A 253 -14.94 17.84 11.04
C PRO A 253 -14.79 17.02 9.76
N LEU A 254 -14.02 15.92 9.77
CA LEU A 254 -13.87 15.04 8.60
C LEU A 254 -15.20 14.38 8.23
N PHE A 255 -15.93 13.84 9.20
CA PHE A 255 -17.27 13.29 8.97
C PHE A 255 -18.20 14.36 8.35
N HIS A 256 -18.21 15.57 8.91
CA HIS A 256 -19.01 16.68 8.36
C HIS A 256 -18.49 17.18 7.00
N ASN A 257 -17.20 17.03 6.71
CA ASN A 257 -16.62 17.35 5.40
C ASN A 257 -17.24 16.47 4.31
N LEU A 258 -17.32 15.16 4.54
CA LEU A 258 -17.99 14.21 3.66
C LEU A 258 -19.48 14.56 3.48
N LEU A 259 -20.17 14.93 4.56
CA LEU A 259 -21.58 15.36 4.47
C LEU A 259 -21.76 16.62 3.63
N ARG A 260 -20.89 17.63 3.77
CA ARG A 260 -20.95 18.87 2.99
C ARG A 260 -20.73 18.66 1.49
N LYS A 261 -20.07 17.56 1.10
CA LYS A 261 -19.87 17.18 -0.31
C LYS A 261 -21.07 16.43 -0.91
N ARG A 262 -22.08 16.06 -0.12
CA ARG A 262 -23.33 15.51 -0.65
C ARG A 262 -24.02 16.57 -1.48
N ASN A 263 -24.34 16.23 -2.72
CA ASN A 263 -25.09 17.10 -3.62
C ASN A 263 -26.51 17.27 -3.07
N PRO A 264 -27.02 18.50 -2.87
CA PRO A 264 -28.38 18.72 -2.39
C PRO A 264 -29.40 18.04 -3.29
N VAL A 265 -30.53 17.66 -2.69
CA VAL A 265 -31.63 17.01 -3.38
C VAL A 265 -32.27 17.97 -4.38
N SER A 266 -31.76 17.93 -5.61
CA SER A 266 -32.31 18.59 -6.79
C SER A 266 -32.60 17.53 -7.84
N SER A 267 -33.41 17.84 -8.86
CA SER A 267 -33.89 16.93 -9.90
C SER A 267 -32.80 16.38 -10.86
N GLN A 268 -31.54 16.32 -10.43
CA GLN A 268 -30.39 15.86 -11.20
C GLN A 268 -30.07 14.38 -10.97
N LEU A 269 -29.34 13.77 -11.91
CA LEU A 269 -28.92 12.35 -11.91
C LEU A 269 -27.98 11.96 -10.76
N VAL A 270 -27.30 12.93 -10.15
CA VAL A 270 -26.33 12.76 -9.06
C VAL A 270 -26.89 13.20 -7.70
N ASN A 271 -28.21 13.14 -7.56
CA ASN A 271 -28.94 13.58 -6.38
C ASN A 271 -28.53 12.76 -5.13
N GLY A 272 -28.18 13.45 -4.04
CA GLY A 272 -27.85 12.83 -2.75
C GLY A 272 -26.48 12.13 -2.69
N LEU A 273 -25.79 12.01 -3.82
CA LEU A 273 -24.44 11.45 -3.92
C LEU A 273 -23.37 12.50 -3.61
N ILE A 274 -22.20 12.02 -3.19
CA ILE A 274 -21.02 12.82 -2.91
C ILE A 274 -20.25 13.08 -4.21
N ILE A 275 -19.90 14.35 -4.43
CA ILE A 275 -19.08 14.82 -5.54
C ILE A 275 -17.67 15.11 -5.05
N GLY A 276 -16.66 14.60 -5.75
CA GLY A 276 -15.28 14.93 -5.46
C GLY A 276 -14.27 14.28 -6.38
N SER A 277 -12.99 14.54 -6.08
CA SER A 277 -11.85 13.91 -6.75
C SER A 277 -11.90 12.39 -6.55
N PRO A 278 -11.67 11.59 -7.60
CA PRO A 278 -11.55 10.14 -7.48
C PRO A 278 -10.14 9.70 -7.05
N GLU A 279 -9.12 10.52 -7.33
CA GLU A 279 -7.69 10.20 -7.14
C GLU A 279 -6.82 11.44 -7.39
N ALA A 280 -5.64 11.52 -6.76
CA ALA A 280 -4.69 12.63 -6.89
C ALA A 280 -4.28 12.96 -8.34
N ASP A 281 -4.07 11.94 -9.18
CA ASP A 281 -3.72 12.09 -10.60
C ASP A 281 -4.90 12.51 -11.48
N GLN A 282 -6.11 12.35 -10.95
CA GLN A 282 -7.39 12.69 -11.59
C GLN A 282 -8.11 13.81 -10.84
N ARG A 283 -7.40 14.55 -9.98
CA ARG A 283 -7.99 15.54 -9.05
C ARG A 283 -8.81 16.65 -9.71
N LYS A 284 -8.62 16.86 -11.01
CA LYS A 284 -9.38 17.84 -11.81
C LYS A 284 -10.71 17.29 -12.34
N ASP A 285 -10.88 15.97 -12.40
CA ASP A 285 -12.10 15.31 -12.87
C ASP A 285 -13.03 14.99 -11.69
N CYS A 286 -13.53 16.01 -11.02
CA CYS A 286 -14.46 15.84 -9.90
C CYS A 286 -15.84 15.36 -10.39
N GLY A 287 -16.42 14.36 -9.72
CA GLY A 287 -17.70 13.78 -10.11
C GLY A 287 -18.31 12.86 -9.05
N ALA A 288 -19.46 12.27 -9.37
CA ALA A 288 -20.11 11.25 -8.55
C ALA A 288 -19.56 9.87 -8.92
N PHE A 289 -18.42 9.50 -8.34
CA PHE A 289 -17.84 8.17 -8.53
C PHE A 289 -18.40 7.18 -7.51
N PHE A 290 -18.70 5.96 -7.93
CA PHE A 290 -19.30 4.97 -7.03
C PHE A 290 -18.34 4.50 -5.94
N HIS A 291 -17.03 4.40 -6.19
CA HIS A 291 -16.06 4.01 -5.17
C HIS A 291 -15.95 5.04 -4.04
N ASN A 292 -15.93 6.33 -4.40
CA ASN A 292 -15.96 7.45 -3.45
C ASN A 292 -17.21 7.38 -2.55
N ASN A 293 -18.37 7.16 -3.15
CA ASN A 293 -19.64 7.07 -2.43
C ASN A 293 -19.72 5.80 -1.57
N ALA A 294 -19.20 4.67 -2.05
CA ALA A 294 -19.15 3.41 -1.31
C ALA A 294 -18.26 3.52 -0.07
N PHE A 295 -17.10 4.16 -0.19
CA PHE A 295 -16.22 4.44 0.95
C PHE A 295 -16.85 5.39 1.97
N ALA A 296 -17.48 6.47 1.51
CA ALA A 296 -18.18 7.39 2.41
C ALA A 296 -19.36 6.72 3.13
N TRP A 297 -20.14 5.89 2.42
CA TRP A 297 -21.20 5.09 3.03
C TRP A 297 -20.67 4.16 4.12
N ARG A 298 -19.62 3.39 3.81
CA ARG A 298 -18.99 2.50 4.79
C ARG A 298 -18.43 3.30 5.97
N ALA A 299 -17.84 4.47 5.72
CA ALA A 299 -17.35 5.35 6.76
C ALA A 299 -18.47 5.82 7.70
N PHE A 300 -19.66 6.15 7.18
CA PHE A 300 -20.80 6.54 8.01
C PHE A 300 -21.35 5.36 8.85
N GLU A 301 -21.39 4.15 8.30
CA GLU A 301 -21.74 2.93 9.04
C GLU A 301 -20.78 2.67 10.20
N GLU A 302 -19.47 2.67 9.93
CA GLU A 302 -18.45 2.39 10.94
C GLU A 302 -18.34 3.53 11.97
N TRP A 303 -18.47 4.79 11.53
CA TRP A 303 -18.52 5.93 12.43
C TRP A 303 -19.72 5.84 13.37
N SER A 304 -20.90 5.46 12.87
CA SER A 304 -22.08 5.24 13.71
C SER A 304 -21.79 4.21 14.81
N LYS A 305 -21.25 3.03 14.46
CA LYS A 305 -20.88 1.99 15.42
C LYS A 305 -19.87 2.49 16.46
N ALA A 306 -18.86 3.23 16.03
CA ALA A 306 -17.85 3.80 16.92
C ALA A 306 -18.45 4.82 17.90
N MET A 307 -19.30 5.73 17.42
CA MET A 307 -20.00 6.71 18.27
C MET A 307 -20.93 6.03 19.27
N GLY A 308 -21.67 4.99 18.85
CA GLY A 308 -22.49 4.19 19.76
C GLY A 308 -21.65 3.52 20.86
N LYS A 309 -20.47 2.99 20.51
CA LYS A 309 -19.52 2.41 21.48
C LYS A 309 -18.97 3.43 22.47
N LEU A 310 -18.84 4.70 22.08
CA LEU A 310 -18.46 5.79 22.98
C LEU A 310 -19.65 6.37 23.78
N GLY A 311 -20.88 5.92 23.53
CA GLY A 311 -22.09 6.47 24.17
C GLY A 311 -22.57 7.80 23.57
N LEU A 312 -22.07 8.20 22.40
CA LEU A 312 -22.40 9.45 21.72
C LEU A 312 -23.62 9.29 20.81
N ARG A 313 -24.80 9.20 21.42
CA ARG A 313 -26.05 8.79 20.75
C ARG A 313 -26.47 9.69 19.59
N GLU A 314 -26.31 11.00 19.70
CA GLU A 314 -26.71 11.93 18.63
C GLU A 314 -25.84 11.74 17.37
N ALA A 315 -24.53 11.65 17.56
CA ALA A 315 -23.57 11.42 16.47
C ALA A 315 -23.76 10.03 15.84
N GLU A 316 -24.04 9.00 16.65
CA GLU A 316 -24.39 7.66 16.18
C GLU A 316 -25.60 7.71 15.22
N LEU A 317 -26.69 8.35 15.65
CA LEU A 317 -27.93 8.43 14.90
C LEU A 317 -27.80 9.28 13.62
N GLU A 318 -27.04 10.38 13.68
CA GLU A 318 -26.76 11.19 12.50
C GLU A 318 -25.98 10.41 11.44
N ALA A 319 -24.92 9.70 11.85
CA ALA A 319 -24.11 8.89 10.96
C ALA A 319 -24.95 7.77 10.33
N LEU A 320 -25.75 7.05 11.14
CA LEU A 320 -26.62 5.98 10.65
C LEU A 320 -27.67 6.47 9.66
N ARG A 321 -28.28 7.64 9.92
CA ARG A 321 -29.25 8.24 9.00
C ARG A 321 -28.59 8.55 7.65
N ASN A 322 -27.43 9.20 7.66
CA ASN A 322 -26.71 9.57 6.44
C ASN A 322 -26.20 8.34 5.68
N ALA A 323 -25.78 7.28 6.37
CA ALA A 323 -25.43 6.00 5.75
C ALA A 323 -26.63 5.42 4.98
N ARG A 324 -27.80 5.35 5.61
CA ARG A 324 -29.02 4.79 5.00
C ARG A 324 -29.49 5.60 3.78
N GLU A 325 -29.46 6.92 3.89
CA GLU A 325 -29.81 7.81 2.78
C GLU A 325 -28.84 7.64 1.60
N LEU A 326 -27.53 7.69 1.87
CA LEU A 326 -26.52 7.53 0.82
C LEU A 326 -26.61 6.15 0.15
N LYS A 327 -26.86 5.07 0.92
CA LYS A 327 -27.07 3.74 0.35
C LYS A 327 -28.27 3.68 -0.58
N ARG A 328 -29.41 4.23 -0.16
CA ARG A 328 -30.62 4.29 -0.98
C ARG A 328 -30.37 5.05 -2.28
N ASP A 329 -29.69 6.19 -2.21
CA ASP A 329 -29.41 7.04 -3.37
C ASP A 329 -28.41 6.34 -4.32
N MET A 330 -27.39 5.64 -3.79
CA MET A 330 -26.50 4.78 -4.58
C MET A 330 -27.24 3.63 -5.26
N ASP A 331 -28.13 2.92 -4.55
CA ASP A 331 -28.88 1.79 -5.11
C ASP A 331 -29.78 2.24 -6.28
N ALA A 332 -30.44 3.39 -6.14
CA ALA A 332 -31.22 3.99 -7.22
C ALA A 332 -30.34 4.38 -8.42
N ALA A 333 -29.16 4.94 -8.18
CA ALA A 333 -28.20 5.27 -9.23
C ALA A 333 -27.69 4.01 -9.95
N ILE A 334 -27.30 2.95 -9.23
CA ILE A 334 -26.85 1.67 -9.80
C ILE A 334 -27.96 1.05 -10.68
N GLN A 335 -29.20 1.01 -10.19
CA GLN A 335 -30.32 0.44 -10.94
C GLN A 335 -30.59 1.20 -12.25
N SER A 336 -30.42 2.51 -12.25
CA SER A 336 -30.68 3.35 -13.43
C SER A 336 -29.50 3.46 -14.40
N LYS A 337 -28.28 3.12 -13.97
CA LYS A 337 -27.04 3.36 -14.73
C LYS A 337 -26.26 2.12 -15.13
N ARG A 338 -26.70 0.93 -14.73
CA ARG A 338 -26.08 -0.32 -15.16
C ARG A 338 -25.93 -0.34 -16.68
N ASN A 339 -24.72 -0.65 -17.14
CA ASN A 339 -24.42 -0.62 -18.57
C ASN A 339 -24.98 -1.86 -19.30
N SER A 340 -24.87 -1.89 -20.62
CA SER A 340 -25.41 -2.99 -21.43
C SER A 340 -24.72 -4.34 -21.19
N GLN A 341 -23.52 -4.33 -20.59
CA GLN A 341 -22.76 -5.51 -20.18
C GLN A 341 -23.10 -5.97 -18.75
N GLY A 342 -24.03 -5.29 -18.07
CA GLY A 342 -24.41 -5.58 -16.70
C GLY A 342 -23.45 -5.04 -15.64
N LEU A 343 -22.43 -4.27 -16.03
CA LEU A 343 -21.46 -3.67 -15.10
C LEU A 343 -21.99 -2.35 -14.53
N ILE A 344 -21.66 -2.09 -13.26
CA ILE A 344 -21.87 -0.79 -12.64
C ILE A 344 -20.83 0.17 -13.23
N PRO A 345 -21.20 1.31 -13.84
CA PRO A 345 -20.20 2.26 -14.34
C PRO A 345 -19.41 2.82 -13.16
N SER A 346 -18.19 3.27 -13.41
CA SER A 346 -17.34 3.85 -12.37
C SER A 346 -17.84 5.23 -11.92
N ARG A 347 -18.48 5.97 -12.84
CA ARG A 347 -19.05 7.31 -12.62
C ARG A 347 -20.53 7.38 -13.02
N VAL A 348 -21.35 8.06 -12.22
CA VAL A 348 -22.82 8.10 -12.40
C VAL A 348 -23.26 8.90 -13.63
N ASP A 349 -22.53 9.96 -13.96
CA ASP A 349 -22.83 10.90 -15.05
C ASP A 349 -22.18 10.52 -16.39
N LYS A 350 -21.41 9.42 -16.45
CA LYS A 350 -20.85 8.87 -17.69
C LYS A 350 -21.50 7.53 -18.00
N GLU A 351 -21.78 7.31 -19.28
CA GLU A 351 -22.05 5.96 -19.77
C GLU A 351 -20.73 5.31 -20.15
N GLU A 352 -20.41 4.21 -19.47
CA GLU A 352 -19.18 3.46 -19.67
C GLU A 352 -19.52 2.09 -20.25
N ASN A 353 -19.06 1.82 -21.47
CA ASN A 353 -19.13 0.50 -22.09
C ASN A 353 -17.71 0.12 -22.52
N PHE A 354 -16.96 -0.48 -21.60
CA PHE A 354 -15.56 -0.81 -21.83
C PHE A 354 -15.43 -2.07 -22.69
N LYS A 355 -14.56 -2.02 -23.70
CA LYS A 355 -14.12 -3.20 -24.46
C LYS A 355 -12.89 -3.86 -23.84
N SER A 356 -12.05 -3.06 -23.20
CA SER A 356 -10.85 -3.48 -22.50
C SER A 356 -10.54 -2.46 -21.41
N PHE A 357 -10.05 -2.92 -20.26
CA PHE A 357 -9.58 -2.04 -19.20
C PHE A 357 -8.29 -1.29 -19.54
N THR A 358 -7.73 -1.54 -20.72
CA THR A 358 -6.55 -0.84 -21.23
C THR A 358 -6.83 0.03 -22.45
N GLU A 359 -8.10 0.19 -22.86
CA GLU A 359 -8.42 0.95 -24.07
C GLU A 359 -8.37 2.47 -23.86
N SER A 360 -8.50 2.94 -22.62
CA SER A 360 -8.51 4.34 -22.27
C SER A 360 -8.05 4.57 -20.83
N ARG A 361 -7.67 5.80 -20.52
CA ARG A 361 -7.30 6.18 -19.15
C ARG A 361 -8.46 5.97 -18.17
N GLU A 362 -9.70 6.26 -18.57
CA GLU A 362 -10.87 6.01 -17.70
C GLU A 362 -11.02 4.52 -17.39
N ALA A 363 -10.98 3.66 -18.41
CA ALA A 363 -11.11 2.21 -18.23
C ALA A 363 -9.98 1.66 -17.33
N ALA A 364 -8.76 2.17 -17.52
CA ALA A 364 -7.60 1.82 -16.73
C ALA A 364 -7.77 2.19 -15.26
N TYR A 365 -8.22 3.41 -14.95
CA TYR A 365 -8.45 3.85 -13.56
C TYR A 365 -9.66 3.16 -12.91
N ALA A 366 -10.71 2.87 -13.70
CA ALA A 366 -11.84 2.06 -13.24
C ALA A 366 -11.37 0.67 -12.78
N ASN A 367 -10.55 0.00 -13.60
CA ASN A 367 -9.93 -1.28 -13.25
C ASN A 367 -8.99 -1.17 -12.05
N TYR A 368 -8.08 -0.21 -12.10
CA TYR A 368 -6.97 -0.14 -11.18
C TYR A 368 -7.38 0.28 -9.78
N ARG A 369 -8.30 1.25 -9.66
CA ARG A 369 -8.62 1.86 -8.38
C ARG A 369 -10.09 1.74 -8.05
N TYR A 370 -10.97 2.22 -8.93
CA TYR A 370 -12.37 2.44 -8.56
C TYR A 370 -13.08 1.12 -8.23
N TYR A 371 -12.93 0.09 -9.07
CA TYR A 371 -13.55 -1.21 -8.83
C TYR A 371 -12.96 -1.97 -7.63
N PRO A 372 -11.62 -2.10 -7.46
CA PRO A 372 -11.04 -2.65 -6.24
C PRO A 372 -11.52 -1.96 -4.96
N GLU A 373 -11.58 -0.63 -4.98
CA GLU A 373 -12.07 0.15 -3.85
C GLU A 373 -13.57 -0.10 -3.59
N MET A 374 -14.41 -0.23 -4.62
CA MET A 374 -15.82 -0.62 -4.44
C MET A 374 -15.96 -2.01 -3.82
N LEU A 375 -15.18 -2.99 -4.31
CA LEU A 375 -15.16 -4.36 -3.81
C LEU A 375 -14.80 -4.43 -2.31
N GLU A 376 -13.85 -3.60 -1.86
CA GLU A 376 -13.42 -3.57 -0.45
C GLU A 376 -14.55 -3.14 0.51
N THR A 377 -15.47 -2.27 0.08
CA THR A 377 -16.42 -1.63 0.99
C THR A 377 -17.55 -2.54 1.47
N GLY A 378 -17.77 -3.71 0.83
CA GLY A 378 -18.93 -4.56 1.08
C GLY A 378 -20.28 -3.90 0.73
N MET A 379 -20.27 -2.87 -0.12
CA MET A 379 -21.49 -2.19 -0.59
C MET A 379 -22.24 -3.00 -1.65
N LEU A 380 -21.47 -3.72 -2.47
CA LEU A 380 -21.95 -4.46 -3.63
C LEU A 380 -22.76 -5.69 -3.25
N SER A 381 -23.73 -6.03 -4.10
CA SER A 381 -24.30 -7.38 -4.09
C SER A 381 -23.26 -8.40 -4.53
N THR A 382 -23.45 -9.68 -4.18
CA THR A 382 -22.58 -10.78 -4.61
C THR A 382 -22.47 -10.84 -6.14
N ASP A 383 -23.58 -10.65 -6.86
CA ASP A 383 -23.61 -10.69 -8.31
C ASP A 383 -22.84 -9.52 -8.94
N ASP A 384 -22.96 -8.32 -8.37
CA ASP A 384 -22.22 -7.13 -8.83
C ASP A 384 -20.73 -7.28 -8.60
N ALA A 385 -20.34 -7.82 -7.44
CA ALA A 385 -18.94 -8.06 -7.13
C ALA A 385 -18.32 -9.08 -8.10
N TYR A 386 -19.02 -10.19 -8.39
CA TYR A 386 -18.55 -11.16 -9.38
C TYR A 386 -18.57 -10.62 -10.80
N ALA A 387 -19.51 -9.72 -11.16
CA ALA A 387 -19.51 -9.08 -12.47
C ALA A 387 -18.25 -8.22 -12.68
N ILE A 388 -17.84 -7.46 -11.66
CA ILE A 388 -16.59 -6.69 -11.67
C ILE A 388 -15.37 -7.63 -11.78
N ILE A 389 -15.29 -8.67 -10.94
CA ILE A 389 -14.18 -9.64 -10.95
C ILE A 389 -14.05 -10.27 -12.34
N LYS A 390 -15.17 -10.75 -12.89
CA LYS A 390 -15.20 -11.37 -14.21
C LYS A 390 -14.77 -10.39 -15.31
N ALA A 391 -15.23 -9.13 -15.25
CA ALA A 391 -14.79 -8.12 -16.20
C ALA A 391 -13.27 -7.92 -16.14
N ARG A 392 -12.65 -7.92 -14.95
CA ARG A 392 -11.18 -7.80 -14.81
C ARG A 392 -10.46 -8.96 -15.49
N GLU A 393 -10.95 -10.18 -15.30
CA GLU A 393 -10.41 -11.41 -15.89
C GLU A 393 -10.55 -11.44 -17.42
N GLU A 394 -11.68 -10.97 -17.96
CA GLU A 394 -12.02 -11.08 -19.39
C GLU A 394 -11.60 -9.86 -20.22
N MET A 395 -11.42 -8.69 -19.61
CA MET A 395 -11.18 -7.41 -20.32
C MET A 395 -9.75 -6.88 -20.13
N ASN A 396 -8.76 -7.76 -19.97
CA ASN A 396 -7.35 -7.40 -19.76
C ASN A 396 -7.10 -6.49 -18.53
N GLY A 397 -7.91 -6.64 -17.48
CA GLY A 397 -7.75 -5.88 -16.23
C GLY A 397 -6.71 -6.46 -15.28
N GLU A 398 -6.40 -7.75 -15.40
CA GLU A 398 -5.43 -8.40 -14.51
C GLU A 398 -4.65 -9.55 -15.15
N LEU A 399 -3.55 -9.91 -14.50
CA LEU A 399 -2.80 -11.14 -14.71
C LEU A 399 -2.66 -11.88 -13.38
N CYS A 400 -3.35 -13.01 -13.24
CA CYS A 400 -3.32 -13.82 -12.02
C CYS A 400 -3.65 -13.01 -10.75
N GLY A 401 -4.62 -12.10 -10.84
CA GLY A 401 -4.99 -11.17 -9.76
C GLY A 401 -4.15 -9.89 -9.67
N MET A 402 -2.95 -9.83 -10.26
CA MET A 402 -2.18 -8.58 -10.31
C MET A 402 -2.82 -7.61 -11.29
N THR A 403 -3.03 -6.37 -10.87
CA THR A 403 -3.76 -5.36 -11.65
C THR A 403 -2.90 -4.86 -12.80
N TYR A 404 -3.42 -4.94 -14.03
CA TYR A 404 -2.84 -4.24 -15.17
C TYR A 404 -3.21 -2.77 -15.15
N LEU A 405 -2.20 -1.93 -15.40
CA LEU A 405 -2.36 -0.52 -15.71
C LEU A 405 -1.68 -0.22 -17.05
N GLY A 406 -2.44 0.32 -17.98
CA GLY A 406 -1.97 0.67 -19.31
C GLY A 406 -3.09 1.32 -20.11
N TYR A 407 -2.76 2.28 -20.97
CA TYR A 407 -3.71 2.94 -21.87
C TYR A 407 -2.94 3.70 -22.96
N ALA A 408 -3.50 3.81 -24.17
CA ALA A 408 -3.04 4.58 -25.33
C ALA A 408 -1.52 4.74 -25.55
N ASP A 409 -0.83 5.55 -24.74
CA ASP A 409 0.58 5.93 -24.81
C ASP A 409 1.47 5.32 -23.71
N ARG A 410 0.90 4.56 -22.77
CA ARG A 410 1.58 3.88 -21.68
C ARG A 410 1.73 2.39 -21.96
N GLU A 411 2.97 1.88 -21.86
CA GLU A 411 3.25 0.44 -21.91
C GLU A 411 2.51 -0.30 -20.79
N TYR A 412 2.15 -1.57 -21.02
CA TYR A 412 1.55 -2.43 -20.00
C TYR A 412 2.51 -2.62 -18.82
N HIS A 413 2.05 -2.24 -17.63
CA HIS A 413 2.71 -2.49 -16.37
C HIS A 413 1.71 -3.01 -15.34
N PHE A 414 2.20 -3.62 -14.28
CA PHE A 414 1.41 -3.95 -13.11
C PHE A 414 1.47 -2.80 -12.13
N ASP A 415 0.32 -2.44 -11.56
CA ASP A 415 0.24 -1.52 -10.43
C ASP A 415 -0.56 -2.17 -9.30
N ASN A 416 0.13 -2.58 -8.24
CA ASN A 416 -0.48 -3.40 -7.19
C ASN A 416 -0.73 -2.63 -5.90
N TRP A 417 -0.60 -1.30 -5.84
CA TRP A 417 -0.81 -0.62 -4.55
C TRP A 417 -2.27 -0.74 -4.05
N THR A 418 -3.24 -0.88 -4.96
CA THR A 418 -4.66 -1.15 -4.66
C THR A 418 -5.02 -2.64 -4.56
N LEU A 419 -4.05 -3.55 -4.76
CA LEU A 419 -4.31 -5.00 -4.78
C LEU A 419 -4.90 -5.51 -3.45
N ALA A 420 -4.54 -4.87 -2.33
CA ALA A 420 -5.10 -5.19 -1.03
C ALA A 420 -6.63 -4.95 -0.96
N SER A 421 -7.15 -3.94 -1.67
CA SER A 421 -8.60 -3.67 -1.75
C SER A 421 -9.32 -4.76 -2.54
N TYR A 422 -8.74 -5.20 -3.66
CA TYR A 422 -9.25 -6.35 -4.42
C TYR A 422 -9.26 -7.63 -3.56
N ALA A 423 -8.16 -7.90 -2.85
CA ALA A 423 -8.04 -9.05 -1.96
C ALA A 423 -9.09 -9.06 -0.84
N ARG A 424 -9.45 -7.89 -0.28
CA ARG A 424 -10.55 -7.76 0.68
C ARG A 424 -11.90 -8.10 0.06
N GLY A 425 -12.17 -7.63 -1.15
CA GLY A 425 -13.37 -8.04 -1.89
C GLY A 425 -13.49 -9.56 -2.02
N LEU A 426 -12.39 -10.25 -2.31
CA LEU A 426 -12.36 -11.71 -2.39
C LEU A 426 -12.61 -12.38 -1.03
N LEU A 427 -12.14 -11.80 0.08
CA LEU A 427 -12.43 -12.28 1.43
C LEU A 427 -13.90 -12.11 1.79
N GLU A 428 -14.53 -10.98 1.45
CA GLU A 428 -15.97 -10.76 1.66
C GLU A 428 -16.80 -11.84 0.93
N LEU A 429 -16.36 -12.24 -0.27
CA LEU A 429 -16.95 -13.32 -1.07
C LEU A 429 -16.51 -14.73 -0.64
N ASN A 430 -15.57 -14.86 0.30
CA ASN A 430 -14.94 -16.12 0.69
C ASN A 430 -14.30 -16.89 -0.51
N ASP A 431 -13.76 -16.17 -1.51
CA ASP A 431 -13.10 -16.75 -2.70
C ASP A 431 -11.60 -16.97 -2.45
N ARG A 432 -11.28 -18.05 -1.73
CA ARG A 432 -9.89 -18.41 -1.40
C ARG A 432 -9.01 -18.60 -2.64
N LYS A 433 -9.56 -19.16 -3.72
CA LYS A 433 -8.76 -19.52 -4.90
C LYS A 433 -8.21 -18.28 -5.59
N ARG A 434 -9.07 -17.29 -5.88
CA ARG A 434 -8.61 -16.02 -6.47
C ARG A 434 -7.72 -15.26 -5.52
N PHE A 435 -8.01 -15.31 -4.23
CA PHE A 435 -7.19 -14.66 -3.21
C PHE A 435 -5.76 -15.20 -3.20
N MET A 436 -5.58 -16.52 -3.16
CA MET A 436 -4.25 -17.15 -3.14
C MET A 436 -3.51 -16.92 -4.45
N ASN A 437 -4.21 -16.91 -5.60
CA ASN A 437 -3.59 -16.53 -6.87
C ASN A 437 -3.01 -15.11 -6.83
N ALA A 438 -3.77 -14.13 -6.34
CA ALA A 438 -3.29 -12.76 -6.19
C ALA A 438 -2.12 -12.67 -5.18
N PHE A 439 -2.23 -13.38 -4.05
CA PHE A 439 -1.20 -13.43 -3.00
C PHE A 439 0.14 -13.91 -3.53
N PHE A 440 0.16 -15.09 -4.16
CA PHE A 440 1.39 -15.68 -4.68
C PHE A 440 1.91 -14.94 -5.91
N SER A 441 1.03 -14.39 -6.76
CA SER A 441 1.48 -13.60 -7.91
C SER A 441 2.18 -12.31 -7.48
N HIS A 442 1.64 -11.61 -6.48
CA HIS A 442 2.31 -10.45 -5.90
C HIS A 442 3.68 -10.82 -5.31
N ALA A 443 3.73 -11.88 -4.49
CA ALA A 443 4.96 -12.35 -3.86
C ALA A 443 6.05 -12.72 -4.88
N LEU A 444 5.69 -13.44 -5.95
CA LEU A 444 6.65 -14.01 -6.88
C LEU A 444 7.00 -13.11 -8.06
N TYR A 445 6.08 -12.23 -8.44
CA TYR A 445 6.19 -11.47 -9.68
C TYR A 445 6.05 -9.95 -9.52
N HIS A 446 5.58 -9.44 -8.39
CA HIS A 446 5.56 -7.97 -8.15
C HIS A 446 6.68 -7.52 -7.20
N GLN A 447 7.18 -8.42 -6.35
CA GLN A 447 8.34 -8.18 -5.52
C GLN A 447 9.62 -8.65 -6.20
N THR A 448 10.75 -7.99 -5.92
CA THR A 448 12.07 -8.54 -6.26
C THR A 448 12.27 -9.85 -5.49
N GLN A 449 12.86 -10.86 -6.14
CA GLN A 449 12.95 -12.20 -5.54
C GLN A 449 13.94 -12.31 -4.39
N ASP A 450 14.89 -11.37 -4.30
CA ASP A 450 16.01 -11.40 -3.36
C ASP A 450 15.92 -10.35 -2.26
N THR A 451 15.37 -9.17 -2.56
CA THR A 451 15.17 -8.08 -1.59
C THR A 451 13.71 -7.85 -1.24
N PHE A 452 12.77 -8.61 -1.83
CA PHE A 452 11.32 -8.49 -1.58
C PHE A 452 10.77 -7.07 -1.77
N THR A 453 11.46 -6.24 -2.56
CA THR A 453 11.12 -4.83 -2.79
C THR A 453 9.93 -4.78 -3.74
N ALA A 454 8.84 -4.16 -3.30
CA ALA A 454 7.62 -3.98 -4.09
C ALA A 454 7.54 -2.54 -4.61
N TYR A 455 7.73 -2.36 -5.91
CA TYR A 455 7.53 -1.05 -6.54
C TYR A 455 6.05 -0.75 -6.72
N GLU A 456 5.68 0.53 -6.85
CA GLU A 456 4.31 0.88 -7.20
C GLU A 456 3.93 0.25 -8.53
N GLN A 457 4.74 0.50 -9.55
CA GLN A 457 4.52 0.01 -10.91
C GLN A 457 5.73 -0.80 -11.39
N VAL A 458 5.50 -1.95 -12.02
CA VAL A 458 6.56 -2.80 -12.61
C VAL A 458 6.20 -3.22 -14.02
N THR A 459 7.19 -3.31 -14.90
CA THR A 459 6.95 -3.72 -16.29
C THR A 459 6.43 -5.16 -16.34
N GLU A 460 5.56 -5.46 -17.30
CA GLU A 460 5.19 -6.84 -17.61
C GLU A 460 6.30 -7.57 -18.36
N LYS A 461 6.98 -6.84 -19.26
CA LYS A 461 8.00 -7.35 -20.18
C LYS A 461 9.40 -6.90 -19.79
N GLY A 462 10.39 -7.50 -20.45
CA GLY A 462 11.81 -7.31 -20.17
C GLY A 462 12.44 -8.53 -19.51
N ASN A 463 13.73 -8.74 -19.76
CA ASN A 463 14.51 -9.77 -19.09
C ASN A 463 15.86 -9.20 -18.66
N PRO A 464 16.01 -8.81 -17.38
CA PRO A 464 14.99 -8.82 -16.32
C PRO A 464 13.92 -7.73 -16.51
N ARG A 465 12.78 -7.85 -15.81
CA ARG A 465 11.76 -6.79 -15.67
C ARG A 465 12.28 -5.70 -14.73
N ARG A 466 11.75 -4.48 -14.86
CA ARG A 466 12.19 -3.29 -14.10
C ARG A 466 11.02 -2.58 -13.43
N ALA A 467 11.33 -1.69 -12.47
CA ALA A 467 10.33 -0.77 -11.95
C ALA A 467 9.94 0.24 -13.03
N TYR A 468 8.64 0.48 -13.18
CA TYR A 468 8.09 1.54 -14.02
C TYR A 468 7.86 2.83 -13.20
N ALA A 469 7.48 2.67 -11.92
CA ALA A 469 7.43 3.73 -10.91
C ALA A 469 8.17 3.27 -9.66
N ASP A 470 8.53 4.19 -8.78
CA ASP A 470 9.40 3.92 -7.64
C ASP A 470 8.73 3.08 -6.54
N TRP A 471 9.54 2.64 -5.58
CA TRP A 471 9.08 1.91 -4.40
C TRP A 471 8.16 2.77 -3.54
N CYS A 472 7.06 2.19 -3.04
CA CYS A 472 6.14 2.86 -2.14
C CYS A 472 5.62 1.93 -1.03
N VAL A 473 5.28 2.53 0.12
CA VAL A 473 4.80 1.82 1.31
C VAL A 473 3.52 1.02 1.03
N PRO A 474 2.49 1.54 0.34
CA PRO A 474 1.26 0.78 0.11
C PRO A 474 1.48 -0.53 -0.65
N SER A 475 2.30 -0.51 -1.72
CA SER A 475 2.65 -1.72 -2.48
C SER A 475 3.45 -2.71 -1.64
N GLN A 476 4.41 -2.23 -0.85
CA GLN A 476 5.23 -3.07 0.03
C GLN A 476 4.38 -3.82 1.08
N LEU A 477 3.30 -3.19 1.56
CA LEU A 477 2.45 -3.76 2.62
C LEU A 477 1.29 -4.63 2.10
N VAL A 478 1.15 -4.82 0.78
CA VAL A 478 0.12 -5.72 0.23
C VAL A 478 0.28 -7.14 0.76
N LEU A 479 1.48 -7.72 0.64
CA LEU A 479 1.77 -9.08 1.09
C LEU A 479 1.47 -9.31 2.59
N PRO A 480 2.02 -8.54 3.55
CA PRO A 480 1.77 -8.79 4.97
C PRO A 480 0.28 -8.65 5.32
N LYS A 481 -0.44 -7.68 4.73
CA LYS A 481 -1.89 -7.51 4.93
C LYS A 481 -2.65 -8.76 4.48
N MET A 482 -2.43 -9.21 3.25
CA MET A 482 -3.06 -10.42 2.73
C MET A 482 -2.69 -11.66 3.56
N LEU A 483 -1.43 -11.77 4.00
CA LEU A 483 -1.00 -12.88 4.85
C LEU A 483 -1.80 -12.93 6.15
N ALA A 484 -1.93 -11.81 6.88
CA ALA A 484 -2.70 -11.75 8.12
C ALA A 484 -4.18 -12.13 7.89
N TRP A 485 -4.81 -11.56 6.87
CA TRP A 485 -6.21 -11.83 6.56
C TRP A 485 -6.48 -13.27 6.14
N SER A 486 -5.51 -13.94 5.54
CA SER A 486 -5.64 -15.36 5.17
C SER A 486 -5.69 -16.31 6.38
N PHE A 487 -5.20 -15.89 7.55
CA PHE A 487 -5.37 -16.64 8.79
C PHE A 487 -6.69 -16.31 9.46
N ASN A 488 -7.00 -15.02 9.61
CA ASN A 488 -8.21 -14.57 10.26
C ASN A 488 -8.65 -13.21 9.71
N TYR A 489 -9.85 -13.17 9.16
CA TYR A 489 -10.47 -11.94 8.67
C TYR A 489 -11.91 -11.84 9.15
N ILE A 490 -12.32 -10.66 9.62
CA ILE A 490 -13.70 -10.39 10.02
C ILE A 490 -14.34 -9.55 8.92
N LYS A 491 -15.33 -10.13 8.25
CA LYS A 491 -16.12 -9.46 7.21
C LYS A 491 -16.91 -8.30 7.77
N TRP A 492 -17.38 -7.40 6.91
CA TRP A 492 -18.22 -6.27 7.32
C TRP A 492 -19.53 -6.68 8.01
N ASN A 493 -20.06 -7.86 7.69
CA ASN A 493 -21.25 -8.42 8.33
C ASN A 493 -20.97 -9.11 9.68
N GLY A 494 -19.71 -9.16 10.13
CA GLY A 494 -19.26 -9.81 11.37
C GLY A 494 -18.92 -11.30 11.23
N GLU A 495 -19.14 -11.91 10.05
CA GLU A 495 -18.71 -13.28 9.78
C GLU A 495 -17.18 -13.37 9.76
N THR A 496 -16.62 -14.46 10.27
CA THR A 496 -15.17 -14.69 10.27
C THR A 496 -14.79 -15.65 9.15
N VAL A 497 -13.78 -15.27 8.36
CA VAL A 497 -13.09 -16.12 7.38
C VAL A 497 -11.80 -16.63 8.00
N GLN A 498 -11.63 -17.95 8.04
CA GLN A 498 -10.43 -18.61 8.55
C GLN A 498 -9.97 -19.68 7.55
N TRP A 499 -8.88 -19.42 6.84
CA TRP A 499 -8.29 -20.38 5.90
C TRP A 499 -7.01 -21.03 6.42
N ASN A 500 -6.54 -20.62 7.61
CA ASN A 500 -5.27 -21.06 8.21
C ASN A 500 -4.04 -20.72 7.35
N GLY A 501 -4.11 -19.65 6.57
CA GLY A 501 -2.99 -19.15 5.78
C GLY A 501 -2.72 -19.92 4.48
N PRO A 502 -1.61 -19.57 3.79
CA PRO A 502 -1.08 -20.36 2.69
C PRO A 502 -0.47 -21.66 3.20
N ASP A 503 -0.77 -22.79 2.56
CA ASP A 503 -0.07 -24.04 2.85
C ASP A 503 1.41 -23.89 2.42
N LYS A 504 2.34 -24.38 3.24
CA LYS A 504 3.78 -24.38 2.95
C LYS A 504 4.14 -24.96 1.59
N ASN A 505 3.36 -25.94 1.12
CA ASN A 505 3.53 -26.57 -0.18
C ASN A 505 2.77 -25.86 -1.30
N GLU A 506 1.81 -24.99 -0.98
CA GLU A 506 1.02 -24.26 -1.96
C GLU A 506 1.93 -23.37 -2.81
N LEU A 507 2.91 -22.71 -2.20
CA LEU A 507 3.91 -21.92 -2.92
C LEU A 507 4.64 -22.72 -4.02
N ASN A 508 4.92 -24.02 -3.79
CA ASN A 508 5.61 -24.86 -4.77
C ASN A 508 4.77 -25.10 -6.04
N GLN A 509 3.46 -24.89 -5.98
CA GLN A 509 2.58 -24.93 -7.16
C GLN A 509 2.74 -23.67 -8.02
N TYR A 510 3.19 -22.56 -7.43
CA TYR A 510 3.35 -21.26 -8.09
C TYR A 510 4.81 -20.93 -8.41
N MET A 511 5.77 -21.62 -7.80
CA MET A 511 7.22 -21.54 -8.09
C MET A 511 7.62 -22.62 -9.10
N PRO A 512 7.67 -22.32 -10.41
CA PRO A 512 8.30 -23.21 -11.37
C PRO A 512 9.81 -23.03 -11.27
N PHE A 513 10.48 -23.67 -10.30
CA PHE A 513 11.94 -23.74 -10.05
C PHE A 513 12.83 -22.66 -10.70
#